data_AF-A0A3S1ET11-F1
#
_entry.id   AF-A0A3S1ET11-F1
#
_cell.length_a   1.000
_cell.length_b   1.000
_cell.length_c   1.000
_cell.angle_alpha   90.00
_cell.angle_beta   90.00
_cell.angle_gamma   90.00
#
_symmetry.space_group_name_H-M   'P 1'
#
loop_
_entity.id
_entity.type
_entity.pdbx_description
1 polymer ?
#
loop_
_entity_poly.entity_id
_entity_poly.type
_entity_poly.pdbx_seq_one_letter_code
_entity_poly.pdbx_strand_id
1 'polypeptide(L)' 'MTVKAILEQKGHDVLTLGPNEKLSEAIRILAEHRIGALVITN' A
#
# COMPACT_ATOMS: atom_id res chain seq x y z
N MET A 1 16.56 11.84 -11.71
CA MET A 1 15.33 11.98 -10.91
C MET A 1 15.60 11.40 -9.52
N THR A 2 15.21 12.11 -8.46
CA THR A 2 15.37 11.63 -7.07
C THR A 2 14.06 11.01 -6.59
N VAL A 3 14.13 10.11 -5.60
CA VAL A 3 12.94 9.51 -4.98
C VAL A 3 12.00 10.59 -4.43
N LYS A 4 12.56 11.64 -3.81
CA LYS A 4 11.81 12.80 -3.30
C LYS A 4 10.94 13.43 -4.38
N ALA A 5 11.50 13.75 -5.54
CA ALA A 5 10.77 14.41 -6.62
C ALA A 5 9.65 13.52 -7.19
N ILE A 6 9.86 12.19 -7.24
CA ILE A 6 8.82 11.24 -7.68
C ILE A 6 7.65 11.22 -6.69
N LEU A 7 7.93 11.17 -5.38
CA LEU A 7 6.91 11.13 -4.34
C LEU A 7 6.17 12.46 -4.19
N GLU A 8 6.83 13.61 -4.41
CA GLU A 8 6.17 14.92 -4.48
C GLU A 8 5.12 14.97 -5.60
N GLN A 9 5.36 14.29 -6.73
CA GLN A 9 4.41 14.20 -7.84
C GLN A 9 3.33 13.12 -7.62
N LYS A 10 3.71 11.95 -7.11
CA LYS A 10 2.82 10.78 -6.96
C LYS A 10 1.92 10.85 -5.71
N GLY A 11 2.39 11.52 -4.66
CA GLY A 11 1.82 11.45 -3.31
C GLY A 11 2.55 10.44 -2.42
N HIS A 12 2.25 10.52 -1.12
CA HIS A 12 2.91 9.73 -0.06
C HIS A 12 1.97 8.71 0.59
N ASP A 13 0.79 8.48 -0.01
CA ASP A 13 -0.21 7.56 0.55
C ASP A 13 0.29 6.12 0.50
N VAL A 14 0.18 5.43 1.63
CA VAL A 14 0.53 4.03 1.79
C VAL A 14 -0.64 3.32 2.43
N LEU A 15 -1.12 2.25 1.80
CA LEU A 15 -2.10 1.37 2.42
C LEU A 15 -1.38 0.32 3.26
N THR A 16 -1.85 0.15 4.49
CA THR A 16 -1.28 -0.79 5.45
C THR A 16 -2.32 -1.77 5.97
N LEU A 17 -1.84 -2.87 6.53
CA LEU A 17 -2.66 -3.88 7.19
C LEU A 17 -1.92 -4.47 8.40
N GLY A 18 -2.67 -4.88 9.42
CA GLY A 18 -2.09 -5.54 10.59
C GLY A 18 -1.56 -6.95 10.26
N PRO A 19 -0.57 -7.46 11.02
CA PRO A 19 0.07 -8.75 10.73
C PRO A 19 -0.84 -9.96 10.94
N ASN A 20 -1.91 -9.83 11.73
CA ASN A 20 -2.85 -10.90 12.08
C ASN A 20 -4.18 -10.81 11.32
N GLU A 21 -4.28 -9.86 10.39
CA GLU A 21 -5.48 -9.71 9.56
C GLU A 21 -5.60 -10.84 8.53
N LYS A 22 -6.82 -11.07 8.06
CA LYS A 22 -7.08 -12.15 7.10
C LYS A 22 -6.47 -11.83 5.74
N LEU A 23 -5.90 -12.85 5.10
CA LEU A 23 -5.40 -12.75 3.72
C LEU A 23 -6.48 -12.31 2.72
N SER A 24 -7.75 -12.69 2.97
CA SER A 24 -8.88 -12.25 2.15
C SER A 24 -9.04 -10.72 2.12
N GLU A 25 -8.79 -10.05 3.25
CA GLU A 25 -8.83 -8.59 3.32
C GLU A 25 -7.68 -7.95 2.58
N ALA A 26 -6.47 -8.53 2.69
CA ALA A 26 -5.33 -8.06 1.89
C ALA A 26 -5.64 -8.13 0.39
N ILE A 27 -6.17 -9.26 -0.10
CA ILE A 27 -6.54 -9.44 -1.51
C ILE A 27 -7.62 -8.44 -1.93
N ARG A 28 -8.63 -8.22 -1.09
CA ARG A 28 -9.69 -7.24 -1.35
C ARG A 28 -9.11 -5.83 -1.53
N ILE A 29 -8.27 -5.39 -0.59
CA ILE A 29 -7.65 -4.05 -0.63
C ILE A 29 -6.80 -3.87 -1.89
N LEU A 30 -5.96 -4.86 -2.22
CA LEU A 30 -5.09 -4.83 -3.40
C LEU A 30 -5.92 -4.68 -4.70
N ALA A 31 -7.01 -5.44 -4.82
CA ALA A 31 -7.89 -5.42 -5.99
C ALA A 31 -8.66 -4.09 -6.11
N GLU A 32 -9.25 -3.60 -5.01
CA GLU A 32 -10.01 -2.34 -4.98
C GLU A 32 -9.15 -1.14 -5.40
N HIS A 33 -7.91 -1.08 -4.90
CA HIS A 33 -7.00 0.04 -5.16
C HIS A 33 -6.12 -0.17 -6.40
N ARG A 34 -6.21 -1.34 -7.04
CA ARG A 34 -5.39 -1.75 -8.20
C ARG A 34 -3.89 -1.58 -7.96
N ILE A 35 -3.42 -2.03 -6.79
CA ILE A 35 -2.01 -1.99 -6.40
C ILE A 35 -1.45 -3.40 -6.23
N GLY A 36 -0.14 -3.55 -6.41
CA GLY A 36 0.55 -4.84 -6.35
C GLY A 36 1.21 -5.17 -5.01
N ALA A 37 1.17 -4.26 -4.03
CA ALA A 37 1.82 -4.43 -2.73
C ALA A 37 1.06 -3.72 -1.62
N LEU A 38 1.13 -4.28 -0.41
CA LEU A 38 0.56 -3.74 0.82
C LEU A 38 1.62 -3.80 1.91
N VAL A 39 1.73 -2.77 2.73
CA VAL A 39 2.74 -2.73 3.81
C VAL A 39 2.12 -3.29 5.10
N ILE A 40 2.79 -4.24 5.73
CA ILE A 40 2.35 -4.77 7.02
C ILE A 40 2.96 -3.93 8.14
N THR A 41 2.11 -3.40 9.03
CA THR A 41 2.51 -2.54 10.16
C THR A 41 1.93 -3.06 11.48
N ASN A 42 2.66 -2.86 12.58
CA ASN A 42 2.28 -3.30 13.92
C ASN A 42 1.77 -2.14 14.77
#